data_AF-X0YGA7-F1
#
_entry.id   AF-X0YGA7-F1
#
_cell.length_a   1.000
_cell.length_b   1.000
_cell.length_c   1.000
_cell.angle_alpha   90.00
_cell.angle_beta   90.00
_cell.angle_gamma   90.00
#
_symmetry.space_group_name_H-M   'P 1'
#
loop_
_entity.id
_entity.type
_entity.pdbx_description
1 polymer ?
#
loop_
_entity_poly.entity_id
_entity_poly.type
_entity_poly.pdbx_seq_one_letter_code
_entity_poly.pdbx_strand_id
1 'polypeptide(L)' 'KKETGKAVVRNKIKRTLKEANRPLNKKLLPGYDIIVLAKNNIREANYFEICYDLESLFYKGRLFL' A
#
# COMPACT_ATOMS: atom_id res chain seq x y z
N LYS A 1 18.26 10.26 -9.67
CA LYS A 1 17.80 9.20 -10.60
C LYS A 1 16.49 8.65 -10.03
N LYS A 2 15.33 8.72 -10.72
CA LYS A 2 14.08 8.17 -10.14
C LYS A 2 14.22 6.65 -10.07
N GLU A 3 14.43 6.11 -8.88
CA GLU A 3 14.77 4.70 -8.62
C GLU A 3 13.66 3.73 -9.05
N THR A 4 12.43 4.23 -9.17
CA THR A 4 11.23 3.46 -9.48
C THR A 4 10.87 3.51 -10.98
N GLY A 5 11.63 2.78 -11.82
CA GLY A 5 11.23 2.29 -13.15
C GLY A 5 10.53 3.25 -14.14
N LYS A 6 9.90 2.67 -15.18
CA LYS A 6 9.06 3.43 -16.15
C LYS A 6 7.83 4.02 -15.44
N ALA A 7 7.35 5.19 -15.88
CA ALA A 7 6.20 5.87 -15.28
C ALA A 7 4.93 4.99 -15.18
N VAL A 8 4.73 4.13 -16.17
CA VAL A 8 3.61 3.17 -16.22
C VAL A 8 3.65 2.20 -15.03
N VAL A 9 4.83 1.68 -14.68
CA VAL A 9 5.00 0.75 -13.55
C VAL A 9 4.67 1.45 -12.23
N ARG A 10 5.14 2.68 -12.04
CA ARG A 10 4.80 3.48 -10.85
C ARG A 10 3.31 3.74 -10.74
N ASN A 11 2.66 4.12 -11.83
CA ASN A 11 1.22 4.41 -11.85
C ASN A 11 0.40 3.15 -11.58
N LYS A 12 0.82 1.99 -12.12
CA LYS A 12 0.21 0.69 -11.80
C LYS A 12 0.32 0.41 -10.30
N ILE A 13 1.51 0.49 -9.72
CA ILE A 13 1.73 0.27 -8.28
C ILE A 13 0.86 1.23 -7.44
N LYS A 14 0.85 2.53 -7.76
CA LYS A 14 0.05 3.53 -7.06
C LYS A 14 -1.45 3.22 -7.13
N ARG A 15 -1.95 2.75 -8.28
CA ARG A 15 -3.35 2.33 -8.44
C ARG A 15 -3.65 1.07 -7.62
N THR A 16 -2.78 0.07 -7.68
CA THR A 16 -2.93 -1.18 -6.92
C THR A 16 -2.97 -0.91 -5.41
N LEU A 17 -2.07 -0.08 -4.88
CA LEU A 17 -2.06 0.32 -3.47
C LEU A 17 -3.35 1.03 -3.05
N LYS A 18 -3.88 1.93 -3.90
CA LYS A 18 -5.16 2.60 -3.63
C LYS A 18 -6.32 1.62 -3.56
N GLU A 19 -6.39 0.67 -4.49
CA GLU A 19 -7.44 -0.35 -4.48
C GLU A 19 -7.31 -1.30 -3.29
N ALA A 20 -6.08 -1.75 -2.97
CA ALA A 20 -5.81 -2.58 -1.80
C ALA A 20 -6.19 -1.89 -0.47
N ASN A 21 -5.97 -0.57 -0.38
CA ASN A 21 -6.36 0.21 0.80
C ASN A 21 -7.87 0.46 0.89
N ARG A 22 -8.62 0.43 -0.22
CA ARG A 22 -10.06 0.77 -0.24
C ARG A 22 -10.91 -0.02 0.78
N PRO A 23 -10.80 -1.35 0.92
CA PRO A 23 -11.51 -2.09 1.96
C PRO A 23 -10.93 -1.87 3.36
N LEU A 24 -9.61 -1.71 3.49
CA LEU A 24 -8.92 -1.53 4.77
C LEU A 24 -9.26 -0.18 5.41
N ASN A 25 -9.40 0.87 4.61
CA ASN A 25 -9.71 2.23 5.07
C ASN A 25 -11.01 2.31 5.87
N LYS A 26 -11.97 1.41 5.63
CA LYS A 26 -13.23 1.34 6.40
C LYS A 26 -13.04 0.81 7.82
N LYS A 27 -11.94 0.10 8.05
CA LYS A 27 -11.56 -0.50 9.34
C LYS A 27 -10.53 0.33 10.09
N LEU A 28 -9.95 1.36 9.48
CA LEU A 28 -8.89 2.16 10.09
C LEU A 28 -9.45 3.17 11.09
N LEU A 29 -8.69 3.42 12.15
CA LEU A 29 -8.94 4.47 13.11
C LEU A 29 -8.84 5.85 12.42
N PRO A 30 -9.75 6.78 12.71
CA PRO A 30 -9.64 8.16 12.23
C PRO A 30 -8.51 8.91 12.97
N GLY A 31 -8.06 10.03 12.41
CA GLY A 31 -7.09 10.94 13.05
C GLY A 31 -5.62 10.70 12.68
N TYR A 32 -5.35 9.84 11.69
CA TYR A 32 -4.00 9.56 11.21
C TYR A 32 -3.80 10.00 9.76
N ASP A 33 -2.67 10.65 9.49
CA ASP A 33 -2.14 10.82 8.14
C ASP A 33 -1.17 9.67 7.83
N ILE A 34 -1.54 8.80 6.90
CA ILE A 34 -0.78 7.60 6.55
C ILE A 34 -0.05 7.80 5.22
N ILE A 35 1.28 7.74 5.26
CA ILE A 35 2.13 7.76 4.06
C ILE A 35 2.67 6.35 3.80
N VAL A 36 2.34 5.78 2.65
CA VAL A 36 2.83 4.47 2.22
C VAL A 36 4.03 4.62 1.29
N LEU A 37 5.18 4.11 1.71
CA LEU A 37 6.42 4.09 0.93
C LEU A 37 6.60 2.71 0.25
N ALA A 38 6.42 2.68 -1.06
CA ALA A 38 6.62 1.47 -1.86
C ALA A 38 8.11 1.20 -2.10
N LYS A 39 8.61 0.07 -1.60
CA LYS A 39 9.98 -0.42 -1.84
C LYS A 39 10.12 -1.02 -3.25
N ASN A 40 11.36 -1.15 -3.75
CA ASN A 40 11.62 -1.62 -5.12
C ASN A 40 11.09 -3.04 -5.42
N ASN A 41 11.02 -3.91 -4.42
CA ASN A 41 10.51 -5.28 -4.53
C ASN A 41 9.01 -5.37 -4.84
N ILE A 42 8.24 -4.29 -4.63
CA ILE A 42 6.80 -4.25 -4.94
C ILE A 42 6.49 -4.51 -6.43
N ARG A 43 7.49 -4.42 -7.31
CA ARG A 43 7.33 -4.68 -8.75
C ARG A 43 6.99 -6.13 -9.04
N GLU A 44 7.39 -7.03 -8.16
CA GLU A 44 7.16 -8.48 -8.26
C GLU A 44 5.91 -8.90 -7.50
N ALA A 45 5.41 -8.04 -6.60
CA ALA A 45 4.24 -8.32 -5.78
C ALA A 45 2.94 -8.27 -6.59
N ASN A 46 2.09 -9.26 -6.37
CA ASN A 46 0.72 -9.30 -6.87
C ASN A 46 -0.24 -8.56 -5.93
N TYR A 47 -1.50 -8.41 -6.36
CA TYR A 47 -2.51 -7.67 -5.59
C TYR A 47 -2.74 -8.25 -4.19
N PHE A 48 -2.82 -9.57 -4.04
CA PHE A 48 -3.10 -10.22 -2.77
C PHE A 48 -1.94 -10.08 -1.79
N GLU A 49 -0.70 -10.20 -2.28
CA GLU A 49 0.51 -9.93 -1.48
C GLU A 49 0.52 -8.49 -0.97
N ILE A 50 0.19 -7.52 -1.83
CA ILE A 50 0.10 -6.11 -1.44
C ILE A 50 -0.98 -5.89 -0.38
N CYS A 51 -2.16 -6.50 -0.52
CA CYS A 51 -3.24 -6.41 0.47
C CYS A 51 -2.79 -6.97 1.82
N TYR A 52 -2.17 -8.15 1.82
CA TYR A 52 -1.68 -8.82 3.01
C TYR A 52 -0.61 -7.98 3.72
N ASP A 53 0.36 -7.45 2.98
CA ASP A 53 1.42 -6.61 3.54
C ASP A 53 0.88 -5.32 4.14
N LEU A 54 -0.07 -4.65 3.46
CA LEU A 54 -0.74 -3.45 3.96
C LEU A 54 -1.51 -3.74 5.25
N GLU A 55 -2.31 -4.80 5.27
CA GLU A 55 -3.09 -5.19 6.45
C GLU A 55 -2.17 -5.54 7.62
N SER A 56 -1.08 -6.30 7.37
CA SER A 56 -0.07 -6.64 8.37
C SER A 56 0.61 -5.39 8.97
N LEU A 57 0.94 -4.39 8.14
CA LEU A 57 1.50 -3.12 8.59
C LEU A 57 0.52 -2.33 9.46
N PHE A 58 -0.75 -2.27 9.08
CA PHE A 58 -1.78 -1.58 9.85
C PHE A 58 -2.07 -2.29 11.19
N TYR A 59 -2.06 -3.62 11.22
CA TYR A 59 -2.16 -4.39 12.47
C TYR A 59 -0.98 -4.09 13.40
N LYS A 60 0.25 -4.11 12.88
CA LYS A 60 1.46 -3.79 13.66
C LYS A 60 1.45 -2.36 14.19
N GLY A 61 0.93 -1.43 13.39
CA GLY A 61 0.74 -0.03 13.77
C GLY A 61 -0.43 0.21 14.73
N ARG A 62 -1.22 -0.81 15.07
CA ARG A 62 -2.46 -0.70 15.86
C ARG A 62 -3.42 0.36 15.29
N LEU A 63 -3.56 0.36 13.96
CA LEU A 63 -4.35 1.36 13.22
C LEU A 63 -5.77 0.89 12.89
N PHE A 64 -6.17 -0.33 13.26
CA PHE A 64 -7.53 -0.81 13.08
C PHE A 64 -8.42 -0.46 14.29
N LEU A 65 -9.71 -0.20 14.00
CA LEU A 65 -10.79 -0.02 14.97
C LEU A 65 -10.95 -1.24 15.88
#